data_AF-A0AAP1V4R6-F1
#
_entry.id   AF-A0AAP1V4R6-F1
#
_cell.length_a   1.000
_cell.length_b   1.000
_cell.length_c   1.000
_cell.angle_alpha   90.00
_cell.angle_beta   90.00
_cell.angle_gamma   90.00
#
_symmetry.space_group_name_H-M   'P 1'
#
loop_
_entity.id
_entity.type
_entity.pdbx_description
1 polymer ?
#
loop_
_entity_poly.entity_id
_entity_poly.type
_entity_poly.pdbx_seq_one_letter_code
_entity_poly.pdbx_strand_id
1 'polypeptide(L)'
;MLKEFAGQTYEIPPPRHTGGRVLMLDFDGVLHPESVYLLHKRGPTLIDAPGHSLFEHCGLLEEILLPYVELRIVLSTSWVRRYRGSIQRVARRLTPGLQARVVGATYHSTMGAEDFAAAPRGMQIWADVLRRKPAAWLALDDDWLHWPTWCRDNLVRTDPVLGISEPRALEELKTKLAKMHDCT
;
A
#
# COMPACT_ATOMS: atom_id res chain seq x y z
N MET A 1 29.91 22.06 16.66
CA MET A 1 28.56 22.50 17.08
C MET A 1 27.78 22.80 15.81
N LEU A 2 27.13 21.79 15.21
CA LEU A 2 26.34 21.93 13.98
C LEU A 2 24.86 22.00 14.39
N LYS A 3 24.38 23.20 14.68
CA LYS A 3 22.96 23.46 14.99
C LYS A 3 22.46 24.58 14.10
N GLU A 4 22.52 24.46 12.77
CA GLU A 4 22.03 25.57 11.92
C GLU A 4 21.58 25.21 10.50
N PHE A 5 21.19 23.95 10.24
CA PHE A 5 20.51 23.57 8.98
C PHE A 5 19.28 22.70 9.19
N ALA A 6 18.58 22.85 10.32
CA ALA A 6 17.22 22.36 10.38
C ALA A 6 16.35 23.35 9.61
N GLY A 7 16.11 23.08 8.32
CA GLY A 7 15.06 23.77 7.57
C GLY A 7 13.73 23.70 8.32
N GLN A 8 12.75 24.54 7.96
CA GLN A 8 11.44 24.55 8.61
C GLN A 8 10.92 23.10 8.79
N THR A 9 10.88 22.64 10.04
CA THR A 9 10.24 21.38 10.38
C THR A 9 8.75 21.63 10.32
N TYR A 10 8.15 21.44 9.16
CA TYR A 10 6.71 21.27 9.08
C TYR A 10 6.38 20.01 9.86
N GLU A 11 5.85 20.16 11.08
CA GLU A 11 5.27 19.04 11.80
C GLU A 11 4.08 18.53 10.99
N ILE A 12 4.29 17.43 10.26
CA ILE A 12 3.21 16.77 9.55
C ILE A 12 2.41 16.00 10.61
N PRO A 13 1.14 16.35 10.85
CA PRO A 13 0.35 15.71 11.90
C PRO A 13 0.28 14.19 11.68
N PRO A 14 0.28 13.40 12.76
CA PRO A 14 0.17 11.96 12.66
C PRO A 14 -1.20 11.57 12.06
N PRO A 15 -1.28 10.46 11.32
CA PRO A 15 -2.56 9.93 10.89
C PRO A 15 -3.39 9.49 12.10
N ARG A 16 -4.72 9.40 11.92
CA ARG A 16 -5.68 9.03 12.98
C ARG A 16 -5.32 7.73 13.72
N HIS A 17 -4.75 6.76 13.01
CA HIS A 17 -4.35 5.47 13.56
C HIS A 17 -2.84 5.30 13.45
N THR A 18 -2.17 5.18 14.59
CA THR A 18 -0.72 4.95 14.72
C THR A 18 -0.42 3.59 15.36
N GLY A 19 0.83 3.14 15.26
CA GLY A 19 1.27 1.88 15.84
C GLY A 19 0.66 0.63 15.19
N GLY A 20 0.88 -0.52 15.83
CA GLY A 20 0.41 -1.82 15.38
C GLY A 20 1.22 -2.39 14.21
N ARG A 21 0.74 -3.49 13.64
CA ARG A 21 1.31 -4.15 12.46
C ARG A 21 0.56 -3.68 11.22
N VAL A 22 1.29 -3.20 10.21
CA VAL A 22 0.70 -2.53 9.04
C VAL A 22 1.11 -3.19 7.74
N LEU A 23 0.13 -3.44 6.87
CA LEU A 23 0.32 -3.76 5.47
C LEU A 23 0.02 -2.53 4.60
N MET A 24 1.05 -2.02 3.93
CA MET A 24 0.91 -1.02 2.87
C MET A 24 0.47 -1.74 1.59
N LEU A 25 -0.68 -1.38 1.05
CA LEU A 25 -1.34 -2.13 -0.02
C LEU A 25 -1.52 -1.25 -1.27
N ASP A 26 -0.83 -1.58 -2.36
CA ASP A 26 -1.25 -1.18 -3.71
C ASP A 26 -2.34 -2.11 -4.26
N PHE A 27 -2.96 -1.70 -5.37
CA PHE A 27 -4.01 -2.39 -6.09
C PHE A 27 -3.52 -2.84 -7.46
N ASP A 28 -3.09 -1.88 -8.29
CA ASP A 28 -2.60 -2.10 -9.64
C ASP A 28 -1.29 -2.92 -9.51
N GLY A 29 -1.15 -4.04 -10.24
CA GLY A 29 0.03 -4.92 -10.13
C GLY A 29 0.08 -5.77 -8.84
N VAL A 30 -0.96 -5.74 -8.00
CA VAL A 30 -1.04 -6.47 -6.72
C VAL A 30 -2.31 -7.31 -6.63
N LEU A 31 -3.47 -6.64 -6.65
CA LEU A 31 -4.78 -7.29 -6.53
C LEU A 31 -5.40 -7.64 -7.89
N HIS A 32 -4.74 -7.20 -8.96
CA HIS A 32 -5.07 -7.35 -10.38
C HIS A 32 -3.86 -6.83 -11.20
N PRO A 33 -3.83 -7.03 -12.52
CA PRO A 33 -2.74 -6.53 -13.37
C PRO A 33 -2.55 -5.00 -13.32
N GLU A 34 -1.33 -4.51 -13.52
CA GLU A 34 -0.97 -3.09 -13.43
C GLU A 34 -1.66 -2.18 -14.46
N SER A 35 -2.14 -2.75 -15.57
CA SER A 35 -2.60 -2.04 -16.77
C SER A 35 -3.99 -1.39 -16.61
N VAL A 36 -4.16 -0.59 -15.57
CA VAL A 36 -5.42 0.08 -15.22
C VAL A 36 -5.48 1.50 -15.76
N TYR A 37 -6.47 1.77 -16.60
CA TYR A 37 -6.74 3.08 -17.18
C TYR A 37 -8.07 3.64 -16.70
N LEU A 38 -8.11 4.95 -16.51
CA LEU A 38 -9.35 5.65 -16.15
C LEU A 38 -10.10 6.06 -17.41
N LEU A 39 -11.08 5.27 -17.80
CA LEU A 39 -11.90 5.58 -18.96
C LEU A 39 -13.07 6.50 -18.58
N HIS A 40 -13.30 7.53 -19.38
CA HIS A 40 -14.41 8.45 -19.18
C HIS A 40 -15.75 7.68 -19.08
N LYS A 41 -16.57 8.01 -18.06
CA LYS A 41 -17.85 7.36 -17.68
C LYS A 41 -17.80 5.90 -17.24
N ARG A 42 -16.74 5.13 -17.54
CA ARG A 42 -16.60 3.72 -17.13
C ARG A 42 -15.82 3.55 -15.84
N GLY A 43 -14.93 4.49 -15.52
CA GLY A 43 -14.06 4.38 -14.36
C GLY A 43 -12.82 3.53 -14.64
N PRO A 44 -12.12 3.05 -13.60
CA PRO A 44 -10.96 2.19 -13.72
C PRO A 44 -11.30 0.95 -14.56
N THR A 45 -10.48 0.65 -15.55
CA THR A 45 -10.67 -0.44 -16.51
C THR A 45 -9.32 -1.05 -16.83
N LEU A 46 -9.22 -2.37 -16.81
CA LEU A 46 -8.04 -3.09 -17.29
C LEU A 46 -7.96 -3.03 -18.82
N ILE A 47 -6.79 -2.70 -19.34
CA ILE A 47 -6.46 -2.70 -20.76
C ILE A 47 -5.37 -3.75 -20.99
N ASP A 48 -5.46 -4.50 -22.10
CA ASP A 48 -4.48 -5.52 -22.47
C ASP A 48 -4.22 -6.62 -21.43
N ALA A 49 -5.23 -6.93 -20.60
CA ALA A 49 -5.19 -8.01 -19.62
C ALA A 49 -6.34 -9.02 -19.82
N PRO A 50 -6.34 -9.80 -20.91
CA PRO A 50 -7.41 -10.76 -21.19
C PRO A 50 -7.49 -11.84 -20.11
N GLY A 51 -8.71 -12.16 -19.67
CA GLY A 51 -8.95 -13.17 -18.64
C GLY A 51 -8.84 -12.66 -17.20
N HIS A 52 -8.40 -11.42 -17.01
CA HIS A 52 -8.26 -10.80 -15.69
C HIS A 52 -9.43 -9.86 -15.37
N SER A 53 -9.65 -9.62 -14.08
CA SER A 53 -10.62 -8.66 -13.58
C SER A 53 -10.07 -7.81 -12.45
N LEU A 54 -10.55 -6.57 -12.34
CA LEU A 54 -10.17 -5.70 -11.22
C LEU A 54 -10.52 -6.37 -9.88
N PHE A 55 -9.56 -6.40 -8.97
CA PHE A 55 -9.68 -6.94 -7.61
C PHE A 55 -9.87 -8.46 -7.51
N GLU A 56 -9.49 -9.20 -8.55
CA GLU A 56 -9.61 -10.66 -8.58
C GLU A 56 -8.87 -11.38 -7.45
N HIS A 57 -7.78 -10.80 -6.92
CA HIS A 57 -7.01 -11.39 -5.83
C HIS A 57 -7.41 -10.92 -4.43
N CYS A 58 -8.49 -10.16 -4.27
CA CYS A 58 -8.97 -9.77 -2.93
C CYS A 58 -9.29 -10.99 -2.05
N GLY A 59 -9.93 -12.02 -2.61
CA GLY A 59 -10.25 -13.24 -1.85
C GLY A 59 -9.00 -13.97 -1.37
N LEU A 60 -7.99 -14.07 -2.24
CA LEU A 60 -6.69 -14.67 -1.90
C LEU A 60 -5.99 -13.87 -0.78
N LEU A 61 -5.94 -12.54 -0.88
CA LEU A 61 -5.35 -11.72 0.18
C LEU A 61 -6.11 -11.90 1.49
N GLU A 62 -7.45 -11.87 1.45
CA GLU A 62 -8.26 -12.04 2.66
C GLU A 62 -7.98 -13.37 3.37
N GLU A 63 -7.87 -14.47 2.60
CA GLU A 63 -7.52 -15.80 3.12
C GLU A 63 -6.14 -15.81 3.79
N ILE A 64 -5.13 -15.24 3.15
CA ILE A 64 -3.76 -15.15 3.69
C ILE A 64 -3.74 -14.35 4.99
N LEU A 65 -4.60 -13.33 5.11
CA LEU A 65 -4.66 -12.46 6.28
C LEU A 65 -5.54 -13.00 7.42
N LEU A 66 -6.25 -14.12 7.24
CA LEU A 66 -7.09 -14.74 8.28
C LEU A 66 -6.34 -14.99 9.61
N PRO A 67 -5.10 -15.52 9.62
CA PRO A 67 -4.37 -15.78 10.87
C PRO A 67 -3.93 -14.49 11.60
N TYR A 68 -3.89 -13.36 10.89
CA TYR A 68 -3.28 -12.11 11.36
C TYR A 68 -4.35 -11.07 11.69
N VAL A 69 -5.24 -11.35 12.63
CA VAL A 69 -6.43 -10.53 12.93
C VAL A 69 -6.13 -9.08 13.32
N GLU A 70 -4.96 -8.82 13.93
CA GLU A 70 -4.55 -7.46 14.33
C GLU A 70 -3.90 -6.64 13.20
N LEU A 71 -3.62 -7.27 12.05
CA LEU A 71 -2.98 -6.59 10.93
C LEU A 71 -3.91 -5.53 10.33
N ARG A 72 -3.41 -4.31 10.25
CA ARG A 72 -4.10 -3.14 9.68
C ARG A 72 -3.61 -2.89 8.27
N ILE A 73 -4.50 -2.41 7.40
CA ILE A 73 -4.19 -2.05 6.02
C ILE A 73 -4.10 -0.53 5.89
N VAL A 74 -3.06 -0.05 5.22
CA VAL A 74 -2.92 1.33 4.77
C VAL A 74 -2.84 1.32 3.25
N LEU A 75 -3.70 2.08 2.59
CA LEU A 75 -3.74 2.13 1.14
C LEU A 75 -2.56 2.96 0.62
N SER A 76 -1.70 2.33 -0.16
CA SER A 76 -0.52 2.95 -0.80
C SER A 76 -0.64 2.94 -2.32
N THR A 77 -1.85 3.10 -2.86
CA THR A 77 -2.14 2.97 -4.29
C THR A 77 -2.31 4.33 -4.99
N SER A 78 -1.99 4.44 -6.28
CA SER A 78 -2.22 5.67 -7.08
C SER A 78 -3.67 6.19 -6.99
N TRP A 79 -4.63 5.31 -6.70
CA TRP A 79 -6.05 5.64 -6.57
C TRP A 79 -6.33 6.58 -5.39
N VAL A 80 -5.53 6.58 -4.32
CA VAL A 80 -5.75 7.47 -3.17
C VAL A 80 -5.75 8.94 -3.59
N ARG A 81 -4.89 9.33 -4.53
CA ARG A 81 -4.84 10.69 -5.08
C ARG A 81 -6.05 10.97 -5.96
N ARG A 82 -6.39 10.02 -6.85
CA ARG A 82 -7.53 10.13 -7.78
C ARG A 82 -8.84 10.38 -7.03
N TYR A 83 -9.02 9.73 -5.88
CA TYR A 83 -10.19 9.90 -5.02
C TYR A 83 -9.98 10.94 -3.90
N ARG A 84 -9.01 11.85 -4.06
CA ARG A 84 -8.73 12.99 -3.15
C ARG A 84 -8.54 12.57 -1.69
N GLY A 85 -7.88 11.44 -1.46
CA GLY A 85 -7.63 10.88 -0.12
C GLY A 85 -8.84 10.19 0.51
N SER A 86 -9.94 9.99 -0.22
CA SER A 86 -11.16 9.37 0.32
C SER A 86 -10.97 7.85 0.49
N ILE A 87 -10.53 7.43 1.67
CA ILE A 87 -10.32 6.02 2.04
C ILE A 87 -11.58 5.19 1.73
N GLN A 88 -12.76 5.67 2.12
CA GLN A 88 -14.04 4.99 1.88
C GLN A 88 -14.26 4.70 0.38
N ARG A 89 -13.98 5.65 -0.51
CA ARG A 89 -14.20 5.46 -1.95
C ARG A 89 -13.20 4.49 -2.55
N VAL A 90 -11.95 4.55 -2.10
CA VAL A 90 -10.85 3.70 -2.60
C VAL A 90 -11.04 2.26 -2.12
N ALA A 91 -11.38 2.05 -0.85
CA ALA A 91 -11.53 0.72 -0.25
C ALA A 91 -12.80 -0.01 -0.70
N ARG A 92 -13.81 0.67 -1.25
CA ARG A 92 -15.16 0.11 -1.53
C ARG A 92 -15.17 -1.16 -2.38
N ARG A 93 -14.14 -1.40 -3.20
CA ARG A 93 -14.02 -2.58 -4.07
C ARG A 93 -13.30 -3.76 -3.42
N LEU A 94 -12.66 -3.57 -2.27
CA LEU A 94 -12.08 -4.67 -1.51
C LEU A 94 -13.19 -5.56 -0.94
N THR A 95 -12.87 -6.79 -0.54
CA THR A 95 -13.83 -7.63 0.18
C THR A 95 -14.13 -7.05 1.58
N PRO A 96 -15.28 -7.37 2.19
CA PRO A 96 -15.66 -6.80 3.49
C PRO A 96 -14.61 -6.96 4.59
N GLY A 97 -13.92 -8.12 4.70
CA GLY A 97 -12.90 -8.30 5.72
C GLY A 97 -11.62 -7.52 5.45
N LEU A 98 -11.23 -7.32 4.18
CA LEU A 98 -10.15 -6.40 3.85
C LEU A 98 -10.53 -4.94 4.13
N GLN A 99 -11.76 -4.53 3.77
CA GLN A 99 -12.26 -3.17 4.06
C GLN A 99 -12.23 -2.87 5.57
N ALA A 100 -12.65 -3.83 6.40
CA ALA A 100 -12.66 -3.68 7.85
C ALA A 100 -11.26 -3.46 8.46
N ARG A 101 -10.21 -3.89 7.76
CA ARG A 101 -8.80 -3.72 8.18
C ARG A 101 -8.21 -2.38 7.73
N VAL A 102 -8.86 -1.64 6.81
CA VAL A 102 -8.31 -0.38 6.29
C VAL A 102 -8.40 0.72 7.34
N VAL A 103 -7.25 1.23 7.78
CA VAL A 103 -7.15 2.30 8.80
C VAL A 103 -6.65 3.63 8.24
N GLY A 104 -6.24 3.67 6.98
CA GLY A 104 -5.60 4.86 6.42
C GLY A 104 -5.22 4.73 4.95
N ALA A 105 -4.63 5.82 4.45
CA ALA A 105 -3.93 5.89 3.17
C ALA A 105 -2.65 6.71 3.35
N THR A 106 -1.68 6.53 2.46
CA THR A 106 -0.43 7.30 2.44
C THR A 106 -0.61 8.76 2.01
N TYR A 107 -1.78 9.09 1.42
CA TYR A 107 -2.13 10.42 0.93
C TYR A 107 -3.46 10.93 1.52
N HIS A 108 -3.53 12.24 1.78
CA HIS A 108 -4.76 12.97 2.07
C HIS A 108 -4.80 14.31 1.34
N SER A 109 -5.99 14.90 1.19
CA SER A 109 -6.22 16.07 0.32
C SER A 109 -5.51 17.37 0.74
N THR A 110 -4.93 17.43 1.94
CA THR A 110 -4.15 18.59 2.39
C THR A 110 -2.65 18.43 2.10
N MET A 111 -2.21 17.28 1.57
CA MET A 111 -0.84 17.11 1.07
C MET A 111 -0.69 17.75 -0.32
N GLY A 112 0.53 18.19 -0.65
CA GLY A 112 0.88 18.59 -2.01
C GLY A 112 0.73 17.42 -2.98
N ALA A 113 -0.27 17.48 -3.86
CA ALA A 113 -0.64 16.38 -4.75
C ALA A 113 0.43 16.07 -5.81
N GLU A 114 1.21 17.09 -6.19
CA GLU A 114 2.32 17.01 -7.14
C GLU A 114 3.58 16.47 -6.46
N ASP A 115 3.97 17.05 -5.32
CA ASP A 115 5.11 16.58 -4.53
C ASP A 115 4.99 15.10 -4.16
N PHE A 116 3.80 14.69 -3.69
CA PHE A 116 3.54 13.30 -3.37
C PHE A 116 3.64 12.39 -4.60
N ALA A 117 3.20 12.85 -5.78
CA ALA A 117 3.27 12.07 -7.01
C ALA A 117 4.68 11.94 -7.58
N ALA A 118 5.50 12.98 -7.39
CA ALA A 118 6.88 13.01 -7.84
C ALA A 118 7.80 12.14 -6.97
N ALA A 119 7.43 11.90 -5.71
CA ALA A 119 8.17 11.01 -4.83
C ALA A 119 8.07 9.55 -5.30
N PRO A 120 9.18 8.78 -5.32
CA PRO A 120 9.14 7.34 -5.55
C PRO A 120 8.20 6.61 -4.59
N ARG A 121 7.59 5.49 -5.02
CA ARG A 121 6.61 4.75 -4.20
C ARG A 121 7.14 4.40 -2.80
N GLY A 122 8.35 3.87 -2.73
CA GLY A 122 8.99 3.56 -1.45
C GLY A 122 9.16 4.78 -0.52
N MET A 123 9.36 5.98 -1.07
CA MET A 123 9.45 7.23 -0.29
C MET A 123 8.08 7.71 0.20
N GLN A 124 7.02 7.55 -0.60
CA GLN A 124 5.64 7.85 -0.18
C GLN A 124 5.25 6.96 1.03
N ILE A 125 5.55 5.66 0.94
CA ILE A 125 5.33 4.71 2.05
C ILE A 125 6.19 5.09 3.26
N TRP A 126 7.48 5.34 3.06
CA TRP A 126 8.38 5.70 4.16
C TRP A 126 7.94 6.96 4.91
N ALA A 127 7.46 7.99 4.20
CA ALA A 127 6.92 9.19 4.81
C ALA A 127 5.67 8.91 5.67
N ASP A 128 4.83 7.93 5.30
CA ASP A 128 3.72 7.49 6.16
C ASP A 128 4.22 6.67 7.35
N VAL A 129 5.19 5.77 7.16
CA VAL A 129 5.81 4.98 8.26
C VAL A 129 6.36 5.88 9.36
N LEU A 130 7.08 6.95 9.00
CA LEU A 130 7.66 7.89 9.97
C LEU A 130 6.59 8.59 10.84
N ARG A 131 5.43 8.90 10.27
CA ARG A 131 4.32 9.55 10.98
C ARG A 131 3.47 8.54 11.75
N ARG A 132 3.21 7.38 11.16
CA ARG A 132 2.34 6.33 11.70
C ARG A 132 3.02 5.51 12.79
N LYS A 133 4.35 5.38 12.73
CA LYS A 133 5.18 4.64 13.69
C LYS A 133 4.65 3.22 13.97
N PRO A 134 4.43 2.37 12.94
CA PRO A 134 4.00 1.00 13.16
C PRO A 134 5.08 0.22 13.93
N ALA A 135 4.68 -0.77 14.71
CA ALA A 135 5.60 -1.69 15.39
C ALA A 135 6.34 -2.59 14.39
N ALA A 136 5.67 -2.96 13.29
CA ALA A 136 6.25 -3.64 12.14
C ALA A 136 5.40 -3.34 10.89
N TRP A 137 5.99 -3.39 9.71
CA TRP A 137 5.26 -3.13 8.47
C TRP A 137 5.80 -3.91 7.28
N LEU A 138 4.93 -4.16 6.32
CA LEU A 138 5.24 -4.69 4.99
C LEU A 138 4.54 -3.86 3.92
N ALA A 139 5.04 -3.94 2.70
CA ALA A 139 4.38 -3.39 1.53
C ALA A 139 4.17 -4.48 0.47
N LEU A 140 2.99 -4.50 -0.13
CA LEU A 140 2.69 -5.24 -1.36
C LEU A 140 2.62 -4.24 -2.51
N ASP A 141 3.56 -4.34 -3.43
CA ASP A 141 3.76 -3.38 -4.50
C ASP A 141 4.54 -4.04 -5.65
N ASP A 142 4.16 -3.78 -6.89
CA ASP A 142 4.94 -4.18 -8.06
C ASP A 142 6.00 -3.13 -8.41
N ASP A 143 5.77 -1.85 -8.06
CA ASP A 143 6.75 -0.78 -8.19
C ASP A 143 7.83 -0.91 -7.13
N TRP A 144 8.97 -1.47 -7.53
CA TRP A 144 10.18 -1.65 -6.73
C TRP A 144 11.25 -0.59 -7.01
N LEU A 145 11.02 0.29 -7.99
CA LEU A 145 12.06 1.16 -8.52
C LEU A 145 12.35 2.29 -7.54
N HIS A 146 13.64 2.61 -7.35
CA HIS A 146 14.10 3.67 -6.46
C HIS A 146 13.66 3.54 -4.99
N TRP A 147 13.33 2.33 -4.53
CA TRP A 147 13.05 2.09 -3.13
C TRP A 147 14.29 2.37 -2.26
N PRO A 148 14.13 3.14 -1.16
CA PRO A 148 15.20 3.36 -0.22
C PRO A 148 15.74 2.04 0.31
N THR A 149 17.06 1.92 0.42
CA THR A 149 17.71 0.66 0.82
C THR A 149 17.20 0.12 2.16
N TRP A 150 16.91 1.00 3.12
CA TRP A 150 16.36 0.65 4.43
C TRP A 150 14.88 0.21 4.43
N CYS A 151 14.18 0.34 3.30
CA CYS A 151 12.81 -0.10 3.13
C CYS A 151 12.68 -1.42 2.36
N ARG A 152 13.72 -1.87 1.65
CA ARG A 152 13.64 -2.99 0.71
C ARG A 152 13.27 -4.32 1.37
N ASP A 153 13.75 -4.56 2.58
CA ASP A 153 13.44 -5.81 3.30
C ASP A 153 11.94 -5.91 3.67
N ASN A 154 11.23 -4.78 3.70
CA ASN A 154 9.79 -4.74 3.98
C ASN A 154 8.92 -4.79 2.71
N LEU A 155 9.51 -4.66 1.52
CA LEU A 155 8.79 -4.83 0.26
C LEU A 155 8.62 -6.32 -0.04
N VAL A 156 7.40 -6.75 -0.30
CA VAL A 156 7.11 -7.96 -1.07
C VAL A 156 6.80 -7.49 -2.47
N ARG A 157 7.73 -7.74 -3.39
CA ARG A 157 7.57 -7.34 -4.78
C ARG A 157 6.64 -8.31 -5.49
N THR A 158 5.55 -7.81 -6.06
CA THR A 158 4.63 -8.61 -6.86
C THR A 158 5.01 -8.61 -8.35
N ASP A 159 4.47 -9.58 -9.09
CA ASP A 159 4.51 -9.57 -10.54
C ASP A 159 3.46 -8.59 -11.08
N PRO A 160 3.78 -7.73 -12.06
CA PRO A 160 2.85 -6.71 -12.53
C PRO A 160 1.57 -7.26 -13.21
N VAL A 161 1.56 -8.53 -13.62
CA VAL A 161 0.39 -9.17 -14.23
C VAL A 161 -0.29 -10.11 -13.25
N LEU A 162 0.47 -11.04 -12.65
CA LEU A 162 -0.08 -12.05 -11.74
C LEU A 162 -0.33 -11.51 -10.32
N GLY A 163 0.19 -10.33 -9.99
CA GLY A 163 0.06 -9.72 -8.68
C GLY A 163 0.55 -10.62 -7.56
N ILE A 164 -0.24 -10.70 -6.49
CA ILE A 164 0.04 -11.57 -5.34
C ILE A 164 -0.16 -13.07 -5.63
N SER A 165 -0.74 -13.43 -6.78
CA SER A 165 -0.94 -14.84 -7.13
C SER A 165 0.31 -15.49 -7.74
N GLU A 166 1.33 -14.69 -8.05
CA GLU A 166 2.63 -15.23 -8.46
C GLU A 166 3.23 -16.05 -7.30
N PRO A 167 3.65 -17.32 -7.55
CA PRO A 167 4.04 -18.23 -6.48
C PRO A 167 5.16 -17.73 -5.56
N ARG A 168 6.18 -17.03 -6.07
CA ARG A 168 7.29 -16.53 -5.25
C ARG A 168 6.84 -15.34 -4.39
N ALA A 169 6.09 -14.40 -4.96
CA ALA A 169 5.53 -13.27 -4.22
C ALA A 169 4.58 -13.73 -3.11
N LEU A 170 3.75 -14.74 -3.40
CA LEU A 170 2.84 -15.35 -2.43
C LEU A 170 3.59 -16.00 -1.25
N GLU A 171 4.63 -16.78 -1.56
CA GLU A 171 5.43 -17.45 -0.53
C GLU A 171 6.25 -16.44 0.30
N GLU A 172 6.79 -15.42 -0.35
CA GLU A 172 7.49 -14.32 0.32
C GLU A 172 6.56 -13.55 1.26
N LEU A 173 5.33 -13.25 0.83
CA LEU A 173 4.31 -12.61 1.67
C LEU A 173 4.02 -13.45 2.91
N LYS A 174 3.74 -14.76 2.74
CA LYS A 174 3.45 -15.66 3.86
C LYS A 174 4.61 -15.72 4.86
N THR A 175 5.83 -15.87 4.34
CA THR A 175 7.06 -15.91 5.15
C THR A 175 7.24 -14.62 5.95
N LYS A 176 7.10 -13.46 5.30
CA LYS A 176 7.28 -12.15 5.94
C LYS A 176 6.16 -11.84 6.94
N LEU A 177 4.92 -12.24 6.67
CA LEU A 177 3.81 -12.12 7.62
C LEU A 177 4.04 -12.99 8.87
N ALA A 178 4.44 -14.25 8.71
CA ALA A 178 4.77 -15.12 9.84
C ALA A 178 5.87 -14.47 10.71
N LYS A 179 6.98 -14.05 10.09
CA LYS A 179 8.08 -13.37 10.79
C LYS A 179 7.63 -12.09 11.51
N MET A 180 6.74 -11.30 10.91
CA MET A 180 6.19 -10.09 11.54
C MET A 180 5.41 -10.40 12.83
N HIS A 181 4.80 -11.58 12.91
CA HIS A 181 3.94 -11.99 14.02
C HIS A 181 4.62 -12.96 15.01
N ASP A 182 5.72 -13.60 14.65
CA ASP A 182 6.47 -14.52 15.53
C ASP A 182 7.35 -13.80 16.57
N CYS A 183 7.70 -12.52 16.36
CA CYS A 183 8.54 -11.75 17.28
C CYS A 183 7.76 -11.09 18.43
N THR A 184 6.79 -11.79 19.04
CA THR A 184 6.01 -11.25 20.18
C THR A 184 6.67 -11.57 21.51
#